data_AF-A0A0B2VBI8-F1
#
_entry.id   AF-A0A0B2VBI8-F1
#
_cell.length_a   1.000
_cell.length_b   1.000
_cell.length_c   1.000
_cell.angle_alpha   90.00
_cell.angle_beta   90.00
_cell.angle_gamma   90.00
#
_symmetry.space_group_name_H-M   'P 1'
#
loop_
_entity.id
_entity.type
_entity.pdbx_description
1 polymer ?
#
loop_
_entity_poly.entity_id
_entity_poly.type
_entity_poly.pdbx_seq_one_letter_code
_entity_poly.pdbx_strand_id
1 'polypeptide(L)'
;MGTAGWIEPLLDRIKRNSSTVVCPVIDVIDDETFEYHYSKAYFTNVGGFDWSLQFNWHAIPDRDRKSRKRHIDPVRSPTMAGGLFSIDKAYFEKLGTYDPGFDIWGGENLELSFKVSCFYD
;
A
#
# COMPACT_ATOMS: atom_id res chain seq x y z
N MET A 1 18.41 7.70 7.17
CA MET A 1 18.36 6.43 7.93
C MET A 1 16.91 6.16 8.27
N GLY A 2 16.35 5.03 7.84
CA GLY A 2 14.90 4.79 7.85
C GLY A 2 14.28 4.63 9.23
N THR A 3 12.95 4.68 9.28
CA THR A 3 12.16 4.55 10.51
C THR A 3 12.40 3.20 11.20
N ALA A 4 12.82 3.21 12.46
CA ALA A 4 13.02 1.98 13.23
C ALA A 4 11.68 1.24 13.42
N GLY A 5 11.71 -0.09 13.31
CA GLY A 5 10.52 -0.92 13.50
C GLY A 5 9.53 -0.94 12.32
N TRP A 6 9.97 -0.56 11.11
CA TRP A 6 9.09 -0.45 9.93
C TRP A 6 8.61 -1.79 9.38
N ILE A 7 9.33 -2.89 9.65
CA ILE A 7 9.09 -4.19 9.01
C ILE A 7 8.18 -5.10 9.84
N GLU A 8 8.29 -5.05 11.16
CA GLU A 8 7.51 -5.83 12.12
C GLU A 8 5.99 -5.69 11.92
N PRO A 9 5.39 -4.49 11.75
CA PRO A 9 3.96 -4.37 11.53
C PRO A 9 3.50 -4.96 10.18
N LEU A 10 4.35 -4.91 9.14
CA LEU A 10 4.04 -5.49 7.84
C LEU A 10 3.99 -7.02 7.94
N LEU A 11 5.01 -7.62 8.56
CA LEU A 11 5.11 -9.07 8.71
C LEU A 11 4.09 -9.64 9.70
N ASP A 12 3.83 -8.95 10.82
CA ASP A 12 2.77 -9.36 11.77
C ASP A 12 1.41 -9.43 11.08
N ARG A 13 1.12 -8.48 10.17
CA ARG A 13 -0.15 -8.47 9.46
C ARG A 13 -0.27 -9.63 8.47
N ILE A 14 0.78 -9.91 7.70
CA ILE A 14 0.83 -11.05 6.77
C ILE A 14 0.73 -12.38 7.55
N LYS A 15 1.41 -12.49 8.69
CA LYS A 15 1.33 -13.67 9.56
C LYS A 15 -0.10 -13.95 10.04
N ARG A 16 -0.88 -12.91 10.31
CA ARG A 16 -2.31 -13.05 10.72
C ARG A 16 -3.23 -13.38 9.55
N ASN A 17 -2.90 -12.95 8.35
CA ASN A 17 -3.62 -13.31 7.13
C ASN A 17 -2.70 -13.25 5.91
N SER A 18 -2.31 -14.40 5.39
CA SER A 18 -1.37 -14.52 4.26
C SER A 18 -1.93 -14.01 2.94
N SER A 19 -3.25 -13.83 2.81
CA SER A 19 -3.85 -13.18 1.63
C SER A 19 -3.84 -11.65 1.68
N THR A 20 -3.24 -11.05 2.72
CA THR A 20 -3.18 -9.59 2.85
C THR A 20 -1.88 -9.06 2.25
N VAL A 21 -2.01 -8.08 1.35
CA VAL A 21 -0.90 -7.23 0.90
C VAL A 21 -0.83 -6.00 1.80
N VAL A 22 0.35 -5.66 2.28
CA VAL A 22 0.55 -4.57 3.25
C VAL A 22 1.54 -3.57 2.70
N CYS A 23 1.17 -2.29 2.68
CA CYS A 23 2.03 -1.19 2.26
C CYS A 23 2.43 -0.35 3.49
N PRO A 24 3.71 0.08 3.62
CA PRO A 24 4.08 1.08 4.60
C PRO A 24 3.48 2.45 4.22
N VAL A 25 3.45 3.37 5.18
CA VAL A 25 3.28 4.78 4.86
C VAL A 25 4.55 5.26 4.16
N ILE A 26 4.40 5.88 3.00
CA ILE A 26 5.51 6.38 2.20
C ILE A 26 5.71 7.85 2.57
N ASP A 27 6.80 8.11 3.27
CA ASP A 27 7.24 9.46 3.63
C ASP A 27 8.11 10.06 2.52
N VAL A 28 8.15 11.39 2.47
CA VAL A 28 8.91 12.12 1.46
C VAL A 28 10.32 12.36 1.97
N ILE A 29 11.31 12.04 1.13
CA ILE A 29 12.68 12.53 1.27
C ILE A 29 12.85 13.55 0.15
N ASP A 30 13.17 14.78 0.52
CA ASP A 30 13.39 15.86 -0.44
C ASP A 30 14.62 15.55 -1.32
N ASP A 31 14.50 15.69 -2.64
CA ASP A 31 15.51 15.25 -3.59
C ASP A 31 16.70 16.21 -3.72
N GLU A 32 16.54 17.47 -3.30
CA GLU A 32 17.60 18.48 -3.31
C GLU A 32 18.36 18.52 -1.97
N THR A 33 17.62 18.48 -0.85
CA THR A 33 18.14 18.69 0.50
C THR A 33 18.35 17.40 1.28
N PHE A 34 17.76 16.29 0.83
CA PHE A 34 17.68 15.02 1.57
C PHE A 34 16.99 15.15 2.94
N GLU A 35 16.19 16.21 3.16
CA GLU A 35 15.37 16.35 4.36
C GLU A 35 14.29 15.27 4.40
N TYR A 36 14.09 14.67 5.57
CA TYR A 36 13.10 13.62 5.78
C TYR A 36 11.82 14.18 6.38
N HIS A 37 10.74 14.16 5.61
CA HIS A 37 9.41 14.61 6.02
C HIS A 37 8.56 13.42 6.46
N TYR A 38 8.51 13.18 7.77
CA TYR A 38 7.70 12.11 8.35
C TYR A 38 6.21 12.49 8.41
N SER A 39 5.36 11.55 8.01
CA SER A 39 3.90 11.69 8.09
C SER A 39 3.41 11.27 9.47
N LYS A 40 2.61 12.12 10.13
CA LYS A 40 1.90 11.69 11.35
C LYS A 40 0.77 10.74 10.96
N ALA A 41 0.51 9.72 11.78
CA ALA A 41 -0.54 8.71 11.54
C ALA A 41 -1.97 9.28 11.32
N TYR A 42 -2.22 10.52 11.74
CA TYR A 42 -3.49 11.21 11.48
C TYR A 42 -3.63 11.70 10.03
N PHE A 43 -2.52 12.07 9.38
CA PHE A 43 -2.48 12.63 8.03
C PHE A 43 -2.18 11.57 6.96
N THR A 44 -2.24 10.29 7.32
CA THR A 44 -2.02 9.19 6.37
C THR A 44 -3.05 9.24 5.25
N ASN A 45 -2.59 9.11 4.02
CA ASN A 45 -3.42 8.99 2.82
C ASN A 45 -3.51 7.52 2.38
N VAL A 46 -4.55 7.20 1.61
CA VAL A 46 -4.73 5.92 0.93
C VAL A 46 -4.59 6.11 -0.58
N GLY A 47 -4.22 5.04 -1.27
CA GLY A 47 -4.14 5.01 -2.71
C GLY A 47 -5.52 4.89 -3.36
N GLY A 48 -5.74 5.69 -4.40
CA GLY A 48 -6.84 5.57 -5.33
C GLY A 48 -6.36 5.72 -6.76
N PHE A 49 -7.31 5.91 -7.69
CA PHE A 49 -7.01 6.13 -9.09
C PHE A 49 -8.12 6.96 -9.75
N ASP A 50 -7.81 7.60 -10.87
CA ASP A 50 -8.78 8.30 -11.70
C ASP A 50 -9.21 7.45 -12.92
N TRP A 51 -10.18 7.95 -13.70
CA TRP A 51 -10.67 7.26 -14.89
C TRP A 51 -9.65 7.15 -16.04
N SER A 52 -8.51 7.85 -15.93
CA SER A 52 -7.37 7.69 -16.83
C SER A 52 -6.39 6.61 -16.34
N LEU A 53 -6.77 5.84 -15.31
CA LEU A 53 -5.97 4.82 -14.66
C LEU A 53 -4.63 5.36 -14.13
N GLN A 54 -4.65 6.58 -13.59
CA GLN A 54 -3.49 7.16 -12.89
C GLN A 54 -3.67 7.05 -11.39
N PHE A 55 -2.62 6.62 -10.70
CA PHE A 55 -2.60 6.55 -9.24
C PHE A 55 -2.66 7.94 -8.61
N ASN A 56 -3.47 8.09 -7.56
CA ASN A 56 -3.59 9.33 -6.80
C ASN A 56 -3.69 9.05 -5.30
N TRP A 57 -3.22 10.00 -4.48
CA TRP A 57 -3.38 9.96 -3.03
C TRP A 57 -4.69 10.61 -2.60
N HIS A 58 -5.43 9.94 -1.71
CA HIS A 58 -6.67 10.45 -1.15
C HIS A 58 -6.65 10.39 0.37
N ALA A 59 -7.32 11.35 1.01
CA ALA A 59 -7.56 11.28 2.44
C ALA A 59 -8.39 10.04 2.79
N ILE A 60 -8.15 9.47 3.96
CA ILE A 60 -8.93 8.33 4.47
C ILE A 60 -10.41 8.74 4.57
N PRO A 61 -11.34 8.03 3.92
CA PRO A 61 -12.76 8.32 4.03
C PRO A 61 -13.24 8.23 5.48
N ASP A 62 -14.19 9.09 5.87
CA ASP A 62 -14.68 9.14 7.25
C ASP A 62 -15.24 7.82 7.77
N ARG A 63 -15.83 6.99 6.89
CA ARG A 63 -16.31 5.64 7.23
C ARG A 63 -15.16 4.76 7.76
N ASP A 64 -14.01 4.81 7.10
CA ASP A 64 -12.83 4.01 7.40
C ASP A 64 -12.08 4.64 8.58
N ARG A 65 -12.12 5.97 8.70
CA ARG A 65 -11.56 6.67 9.86
C ARG A 65 -12.28 6.30 11.15
N LYS A 66 -13.62 6.20 11.13
CA LYS A 66 -14.47 5.87 12.28
C LYS A 66 -14.44 4.39 12.66
N SER A 67 -14.17 3.49 11.70
CA SER A 67 -14.10 2.04 11.98
C SER A 67 -12.81 1.64 12.72
N ARG A 68 -11.76 2.47 12.66
CA ARG A 68 -10.50 2.25 13.37
C ARG A 68 -10.63 2.58 14.86
N LYS A 69 -10.08 1.71 15.71
CA LYS A 69 -10.01 1.96 17.16
C LYS A 69 -8.88 2.93 17.49
N ARG A 70 -7.76 2.87 16.76
CA ARG A 70 -6.59 3.73 16.95
C ARG A 70 -6.08 4.25 15.61
N HIS A 71 -5.40 5.39 15.62
CA HIS A 71 -4.81 5.99 14.42
C HIS A 71 -3.70 5.14 13.78
N ILE A 72 -3.08 4.25 14.56
CA ILE A 72 -2.01 3.34 14.10
C ILE A 72 -2.55 2.00 13.58
N ASP A 73 -3.86 1.78 13.62
CA ASP A 73 -4.44 0.57 13.07
C ASP A 73 -4.43 0.61 11.53
N PRO A 74 -4.28 -0.55 10.84
CA PRO A 74 -4.24 -0.61 9.39
C PRO A 74 -5.46 0.04 8.74
N VAL A 75 -5.25 0.65 7.57
CA VAL A 75 -6.30 1.26 6.76
C VAL A 75 -6.44 0.46 5.47
N ARG A 76 -7.68 0.21 5.03
CA ARG A 76 -7.93 -0.38 3.72
C ARG A 76 -7.65 0.66 2.63
N SER A 77 -6.79 0.30 1.69
CA SER A 77 -6.44 1.15 0.55
C SER A 77 -6.98 0.51 -0.73
N PRO A 78 -7.79 1.22 -1.53
CA PRO A 78 -8.27 0.73 -2.82
C PRO A 78 -7.14 0.34 -3.78
N THR A 79 -6.08 1.13 -3.83
CA THR A 79 -4.89 0.86 -4.66
C THR A 79 -3.60 1.08 -3.89
N MET A 80 -2.48 0.61 -4.44
CA MET A 80 -1.13 0.82 -3.91
C MET A 80 -0.29 1.69 -4.86
N ALA A 81 0.69 2.41 -4.31
CA ALA A 81 1.65 3.17 -5.12
C ALA A 81 2.58 2.25 -5.95
N GLY A 82 2.76 0.99 -5.52
CA GLY A 82 3.44 -0.07 -6.29
C GLY A 82 4.89 -0.33 -5.87
N GLY A 83 5.65 0.70 -5.51
CA GLY A 83 7.09 0.54 -5.23
C GLY A 83 7.43 -0.07 -3.87
N LEU A 84 6.53 -0.01 -2.89
CA LEU A 84 6.78 -0.46 -1.51
C LEU A 84 5.59 -1.24 -0.97
N PHE A 85 5.77 -2.55 -0.79
CA PHE A 85 4.78 -3.42 -0.15
C PHE A 85 5.44 -4.70 0.37
N SER A 86 4.68 -5.47 1.14
CA SER A 86 5.02 -6.82 1.56
C SER A 86 3.83 -7.73 1.27
N ILE A 87 4.13 -8.94 0.78
CA ILE A 87 3.16 -9.96 0.42
C ILE A 87 3.73 -11.34 0.75
N ASP A 88 2.88 -12.29 1.12
CA ASP A 88 3.27 -13.70 1.20
C ASP A 88 3.65 -14.23 -0.19
N LYS A 89 4.78 -14.95 -0.27
CA LYS A 89 5.30 -15.45 -1.56
C LYS A 89 4.32 -16.40 -2.25
N ALA A 90 3.74 -17.36 -1.52
CA ALA A 90 2.83 -18.32 -2.10
C ALA A 90 1.52 -17.65 -2.53
N TYR A 91 1.07 -16.62 -1.81
CA TYR A 91 -0.06 -15.81 -2.24
C TYR A 91 0.27 -15.01 -3.50
N PHE A 92 1.46 -14.41 -3.61
CA PHE A 92 1.87 -13.68 -4.80
C PHE A 92 1.93 -14.58 -6.05
N GLU A 93 2.44 -15.81 -5.90
CA GLU A 93 2.44 -16.82 -6.96
C GLU A 93 1.01 -17.24 -7.32
N LYS A 94 0.13 -17.42 -6.33
CA LYS A 94 -1.30 -17.74 -6.54
C LYS A 94 -2.04 -16.63 -7.32
N LEU A 95 -1.68 -15.36 -7.13
CA LEU A 95 -2.23 -14.24 -7.89
C LEU A 95 -1.73 -14.19 -9.35
N GLY A 96 -0.77 -15.05 -9.72
CA GLY A 96 -0.14 -15.03 -11.03
C GLY A 96 0.94 -13.96 -11.16
N THR A 97 1.51 -13.50 -10.03
CA THR A 97 2.54 -12.45 -9.98
C THR A 97 2.15 -11.19 -10.77
N TYR A 98 3.12 -10.44 -11.27
CA TYR A 98 2.89 -9.39 -12.26
C TYR A 98 2.62 -9.98 -13.64
N ASP A 99 1.83 -9.28 -14.45
CA ASP A 99 1.63 -9.63 -15.86
C ASP A 99 2.95 -9.42 -16.64
N PRO A 100 3.49 -10.45 -17.30
CA PRO A 100 4.72 -10.35 -18.08
C PRO A 100 4.58 -9.46 -19.33
N GLY A 101 3.36 -9.07 -19.71
CA GLY A 101 3.09 -8.16 -20.81
C GLY A 101 3.33 -6.68 -20.49
N PHE A 102 3.51 -6.31 -19.21
CA PHE A 102 3.95 -4.97 -18.86
C PHE A 102 5.42 -4.78 -19.23
N ASP A 103 5.71 -3.66 -19.89
CA ASP A 103 7.06 -3.26 -20.28
C ASP A 103 7.44 -1.93 -19.62
N ILE A 104 8.70 -1.82 -19.21
CA ILE A 104 9.32 -0.67 -18.54
C ILE A 104 8.69 -0.34 -17.17
N TRP A 105 7.56 0.39 -17.15
CA TRP A 105 6.92 0.89 -15.95
C TRP A 105 5.52 1.45 -16.24
N GLY A 106 4.58 1.26 -15.31
CA GLY A 106 3.27 1.92 -15.32
C GLY A 106 2.11 0.95 -15.40
N GLY A 107 1.18 1.08 -14.45
CA GLY A 107 -0.07 0.31 -14.40
C GLY A 107 0.02 -1.00 -13.63
N GLU A 108 1.23 -1.51 -13.36
CA GLU A 108 1.43 -2.76 -12.61
C GLU A 108 0.90 -2.66 -11.17
N ASN A 109 0.98 -1.46 -10.59
CA ASN A 109 0.48 -1.17 -9.26
C ASN A 109 -1.06 -1.24 -9.18
N LEU A 110 -1.75 -0.75 -10.22
CA LEU A 110 -3.22 -0.83 -10.31
C LEU A 110 -3.67 -2.25 -10.63
N GLU A 111 -2.97 -2.93 -11.54
CA GLU A 111 -3.25 -4.31 -11.91
C GLU A 111 -3.18 -5.25 -10.70
N LEU A 112 -2.09 -5.17 -9.93
CA LEU A 112 -1.95 -5.95 -8.71
C LEU A 112 -2.98 -5.55 -7.65
N SER A 113 -3.31 -4.26 -7.53
CA SER A 113 -4.36 -3.80 -6.61
C SER A 113 -5.72 -4.42 -6.93
N PHE A 114 -6.10 -4.49 -8.21
CA PHE A 114 -7.35 -5.10 -8.65
C PHE A 114 -7.35 -6.61 -8.45
N LYS A 115 -6.25 -7.30 -8.77
CA LYS A 115 -6.08 -8.73 -8.46
C LYS A 115 -6.33 -9.01 -6.98
N VAL A 116 -5.63 -8.30 -6.09
CA VAL A 116 -5.74 -8.51 -4.65
C VAL A 116 -7.17 -8.26 -4.16
N SER A 117 -7.83 -7.20 -4.64
CA SER A 117 -9.20 -6.88 -4.24
C SER A 117 -10.24 -7.91 -4.69
N CYS A 118 -10.09 -8.51 -5.88
CA CYS A 118 -11.03 -9.52 -6.37
C CYS A 118 -11.00 -10.84 -5.57
N PHE A 119 -9.92 -11.13 -4.85
CA PHE A 119 -9.83 -12.32 -3.98
C PHE A 119 -10.30 -12.07 -2.54
N TYR A 120 -10.88 -10.89 -2.26
CA TYR A 120 -11.49 -10.57 -0.96
C TYR A 120 -13.00 -10.89 -0.87
N ASP A 121 -13.64 -11.35 -1.95
CA ASP A 121 -15.04 -11.84 -1.97
C ASP A 121 -15.14 -13.35 -1.68
#